data_AF-A0A2P8I543-F1
#
_entry.id   AF-A0A2P8I543-F1
#
_cell.length_a   1.000
_cell.length_b   1.000
_cell.length_c   1.000
_cell.angle_alpha   90.00
_cell.angle_beta   90.00
_cell.angle_gamma   90.00
#
_symmetry.space_group_name_H-M   'P 1'
#
loop_
_entity.id
_entity.type
_entity.pdbx_description
1 polymer ?
#
loop_
_entity_poly.entity_id
_entity_poly.type
_entity_poly.pdbx_seq_one_letter_code
_entity_poly.pdbx_strand_id
1 'polypeptide(L)'
;MIESHEQRHDHRHLAEHQRHPAQPLRTGHGPRHLPTFVSPQTVTADGDEYAVVISGFKQGGQVVRKFISPENGANSADVVAIFAKAGRPEIAITHVQHKGQVKTSQADEYVEIVNRGSVPGDISNWVLGADDPGQDFTFPPGTVPQPGRRIRIYTNQVHPQWGGFSCGKGRPIGNDQGDTAQLRDTNGNPISRFSYGTAALPTP
;
A
#
# COMPACT_ATOMS: atom_id res chain seq x y z
N MET A 1 57.78 80.37 -6.15
CA MET A 1 56.39 80.66 -5.76
C MET A 1 55.70 79.31 -5.61
N ILE A 2 55.24 78.96 -4.40
CA ILE A 2 54.04 78.14 -4.05
C ILE A 2 53.83 76.88 -4.94
N GLU A 3 54.02 75.63 -4.47
CA GLU A 3 53.05 74.80 -3.68
C GLU A 3 51.64 74.73 -4.32
N SER A 4 50.83 73.66 -4.26
CA SER A 4 51.01 72.22 -3.99
C SER A 4 49.96 71.49 -4.89
N HIS A 5 49.38 70.28 -4.72
CA HIS A 5 49.30 69.27 -3.66
C HIS A 5 48.95 67.90 -4.29
N GLU A 6 48.90 66.81 -3.51
CA GLU A 6 48.36 65.51 -3.96
C GLU A 6 46.84 65.42 -3.71
N GLN A 7 46.08 64.84 -4.64
CA GLN A 7 44.85 64.14 -4.26
C GLN A 7 44.46 63.01 -5.24
N ARG A 8 44.34 61.80 -4.69
CA ARG A 8 43.79 60.62 -5.37
C ARG A 8 42.29 60.59 -5.14
N HIS A 9 41.51 60.16 -6.14
CA HIS A 9 40.13 59.73 -5.91
C HIS A 9 39.92 58.28 -6.38
N ASP A 10 39.96 57.39 -5.40
CA ASP A 10 39.63 55.97 -5.49
C ASP A 10 38.14 55.79 -5.83
N HIS A 11 37.83 55.56 -7.12
CA HIS A 11 36.45 55.45 -7.60
C HIS A 11 35.87 54.05 -7.31
N ARG A 12 35.58 53.81 -6.03
CA ARG A 12 34.93 52.57 -5.56
C ARG A 12 33.52 52.45 -6.13
N HIS A 13 33.36 51.59 -7.12
CA HIS A 13 32.04 51.22 -7.62
C HIS A 13 31.27 50.44 -6.54
N LEU A 14 30.36 51.12 -5.84
CA LEU A 14 29.41 50.48 -4.93
C LEU A 14 28.42 49.65 -5.75
N ALA A 15 28.61 48.33 -5.75
CA ALA A 15 27.66 47.40 -6.32
C ALA A 15 26.44 47.27 -5.39
N GLU A 16 25.39 48.05 -5.69
CA GLU A 16 24.11 47.97 -4.97
C GLU A 16 23.59 46.53 -4.99
N HIS A 17 23.59 45.89 -3.82
CA HIS A 17 22.96 44.58 -3.65
C HIS A 17 21.45 44.77 -3.75
N GLN A 18 20.94 44.53 -4.96
CA GLN A 18 19.53 44.54 -5.28
C GLN A 18 18.83 43.43 -4.48
N ARG A 19 18.38 43.77 -3.26
CA ARG A 19 17.73 42.82 -2.36
C ARG A 19 16.41 42.37 -2.98
N HIS A 20 16.39 41.20 -3.59
CA HIS A 20 15.13 40.56 -3.94
C HIS A 20 14.27 40.47 -2.68
N PRO A 21 13.01 40.95 -2.70
CA PRO A 21 12.12 40.82 -1.55
C PRO A 21 11.96 39.33 -1.24
N ALA A 22 12.08 38.96 0.03
CA ALA A 22 11.89 37.59 0.46
C ALA A 22 10.52 37.10 -0.01
N GLN A 23 10.48 36.05 -0.82
CA GLN A 23 9.21 35.48 -1.28
C GLN A 23 8.40 35.07 -0.04
N PRO A 24 7.13 35.46 0.06
CA PRO A 24 6.31 35.13 1.23
C PRO A 24 6.25 33.61 1.37
N LEU A 25 6.57 33.12 2.58
CA LEU A 25 6.60 31.70 2.89
C LEU A 25 5.24 31.09 2.53
N ARG A 26 5.21 30.15 1.57
CA ARG A 26 3.99 29.48 1.12
C ARG A 26 3.49 28.50 2.19
N THR A 27 2.86 29.02 3.23
CA THR A 27 2.08 28.29 4.23
C THR A 27 0.80 27.74 3.58
N GLY A 28 0.96 26.67 2.82
CA GLY A 28 -0.09 26.16 1.93
C GLY A 28 0.33 24.98 1.06
N HIS A 29 1.06 24.01 1.63
CA HIS A 29 1.24 22.71 1.00
C HIS A 29 0.33 21.67 1.67
N GLY A 30 -0.87 21.49 1.11
CA GLY A 30 -1.72 20.35 1.44
C GLY A 30 -0.99 19.01 1.21
N PRO A 31 -1.49 17.90 1.78
CA PRO A 31 -0.73 16.67 1.95
C PRO A 31 -0.14 16.16 0.64
N ARG A 32 1.20 16.14 0.53
CA ARG A 32 1.92 15.59 -0.62
C ARG A 32 1.69 14.08 -0.68
N HIS A 33 0.79 13.65 -1.55
CA HIS A 33 0.63 12.24 -1.88
C HIS A 33 1.71 11.81 -2.89
N LEU A 34 2.07 10.51 -2.87
CA LEU A 34 2.87 9.93 -3.94
C LEU A 34 2.08 10.03 -5.27
N PRO A 35 2.69 10.50 -6.37
CA PRO A 35 2.01 10.55 -7.67
C PRO A 35 1.83 9.17 -8.31
N THR A 36 2.67 8.20 -7.92
CA THR A 36 2.58 6.78 -8.30
C THR A 36 3.02 5.90 -7.13
N PHE A 37 2.46 4.69 -7.05
CA PHE A 37 2.92 3.63 -6.14
C PHE A 37 3.82 2.60 -6.84
N VAL A 38 4.12 2.78 -8.13
CA VAL A 38 4.96 1.89 -8.95
C VAL A 38 6.14 2.68 -9.49
N SER A 39 7.34 2.11 -9.35
CA SER A 39 8.56 2.65 -9.98
C SER A 39 8.42 2.69 -11.50
N PRO A 40 8.76 3.81 -12.18
CA PRO A 40 8.83 3.87 -13.64
C PRO A 40 10.07 3.15 -14.20
N GLN A 41 11.03 2.76 -13.33
CA GLN A 41 12.20 1.97 -13.70
C GLN A 41 12.01 0.50 -13.28
N THR A 42 12.26 -0.41 -14.21
CA THR A 42 12.40 -1.85 -13.98
C THR A 42 13.86 -2.25 -13.77
N VAL A 43 14.07 -3.46 -13.25
CA VAL A 43 15.33 -4.19 -13.29
C VAL A 43 15.06 -5.64 -13.72
N THR A 44 16.01 -6.27 -14.41
CA THR A 44 15.88 -7.67 -14.85
C THR A 44 16.57 -8.61 -13.86
N ALA A 45 15.90 -9.69 -13.47
CA ALA A 45 16.47 -10.80 -12.70
C ALA A 45 15.94 -12.13 -13.24
N ASP A 46 16.83 -13.11 -13.45
CA ASP A 46 16.51 -14.46 -13.96
C ASP A 46 15.69 -14.49 -15.27
N GLY A 47 15.78 -13.43 -16.08
CA GLY A 47 15.05 -13.25 -17.34
C GLY A 47 13.70 -12.54 -17.22
N ASP A 48 13.19 -12.34 -16.00
CA ASP A 48 11.98 -11.54 -15.74
C ASP A 48 12.33 -10.07 -15.44
N GLU A 49 11.47 -9.14 -15.87
CA GLU A 49 11.51 -7.76 -15.40
C GLU A 49 10.72 -7.57 -14.10
N TYR A 50 11.25 -6.74 -13.20
CA TYR A 50 10.64 -6.38 -11.93
C TYR A 50 10.59 -4.87 -11.71
N ALA A 51 9.48 -4.37 -11.17
CA ALA A 51 9.31 -3.00 -10.72
C ALA A 51 9.14 -2.95 -9.19
N VAL A 52 9.69 -1.92 -8.54
CA VAL A 52 9.44 -1.67 -7.12
C VAL A 52 8.05 -1.06 -6.94
N VAL A 53 7.18 -1.73 -6.18
CA VAL A 53 5.80 -1.31 -5.89
C VAL A 53 5.65 -0.99 -4.40
N ILE A 54 5.34 0.26 -4.07
CA ILE A 54 5.06 0.70 -2.70
C ILE A 54 3.67 0.19 -2.30
N SER A 55 3.63 -0.80 -1.39
CA SER A 55 2.37 -1.29 -0.81
C SER A 55 1.83 -0.29 0.22
N GLY A 56 2.70 0.34 1.01
CA GLY A 56 2.37 1.39 1.96
C GLY A 56 3.57 1.81 2.83
N PHE A 57 3.28 2.41 3.97
CA PHE A 57 4.25 2.93 4.96
C PHE A 57 3.92 2.37 6.35
N LYS A 58 4.90 2.08 7.20
CA LYS A 58 4.62 1.71 8.60
C LYS A 58 4.35 2.96 9.45
N GLN A 59 3.15 3.08 10.01
CA GLN A 59 2.82 4.07 11.06
C GLN A 59 2.03 3.36 12.16
N GLY A 60 2.40 3.55 13.44
CA GLY A 60 1.72 2.90 14.58
C GLY A 60 1.70 1.37 14.53
N GLY A 61 2.71 0.73 13.90
CA GLY A 61 2.75 -0.71 13.66
C GLY A 61 1.88 -1.22 12.50
N GLN A 62 1.07 -0.36 11.87
CA GLN A 62 0.22 -0.72 10.73
C GLN A 62 0.79 -0.24 9.39
N VAL A 63 0.46 -0.93 8.30
CA VAL A 63 0.87 -0.54 6.93
C VAL A 63 -0.23 0.34 6.31
N VAL A 64 -0.01 1.66 6.29
CA VAL A 64 -0.96 2.65 5.77
C VAL A 64 -0.62 3.10 4.34
N ARG A 65 -1.63 3.44 3.53
CA ARG A 65 -1.41 3.94 2.15
C ARG A 65 -1.22 5.45 2.02
N LYS A 66 -1.59 6.21 3.05
CA LYS A 66 -1.27 7.64 3.16
C LYS A 66 -0.29 7.80 4.31
N PHE A 67 0.93 8.23 4.00
CA PHE A 67 1.85 8.72 5.04
C PHE A 67 1.33 10.09 5.48
N ILE A 68 1.02 10.24 6.77
CA ILE A 68 0.59 11.51 7.36
C ILE A 68 1.72 12.05 8.23
N SER A 69 2.20 13.24 7.89
CA SER A 69 3.23 14.01 8.59
C SER A 69 2.60 15.25 9.23
N PRO A 70 2.83 15.54 10.53
CA PRO A 70 2.53 16.85 11.10
C PRO A 70 3.31 17.96 10.39
N GLU A 71 2.75 19.16 10.29
CA GLU A 71 3.52 20.33 9.83
C GLU A 71 4.58 20.71 10.87
N ASN A 72 5.74 21.17 10.39
CA ASN A 72 6.87 21.65 11.21
C ASN A 72 7.49 20.62 12.18
N GLY A 73 7.18 19.33 12.04
CA GLY A 73 7.81 18.23 12.78
C GLY A 73 8.78 17.42 11.91
N ALA A 74 9.80 16.81 12.52
CA ALA A 74 10.57 15.76 11.87
C ALA A 74 9.73 14.49 11.75
N ASN A 75 9.75 13.81 10.60
CA ASN A 75 8.92 12.65 10.33
C ASN A 75 9.70 11.50 9.68
N SER A 76 9.38 10.25 10.04
CA SER A 76 9.95 9.04 9.44
C SER A 76 8.88 7.94 9.36
N ALA A 77 9.05 7.03 8.40
CA ALA A 77 8.34 5.76 8.32
C ALA A 77 9.13 4.77 7.45
N ASP A 78 9.10 3.50 7.84
CA ASP A 78 9.55 2.42 6.95
C ASP A 78 8.63 2.34 5.73
N VAL A 79 9.20 2.33 4.53
CA VAL A 79 8.45 2.01 3.31
C VAL A 79 8.27 0.49 3.22
N VAL A 80 7.05 0.03 2.95
CA VAL A 80 6.74 -1.37 2.65
C VAL A 80 6.60 -1.52 1.15
N ALA A 81 7.65 -2.02 0.51
CA ALA A 81 7.70 -2.28 -0.92
C ALA A 81 7.51 -3.77 -1.26
N ILE A 82 7.10 -4.03 -2.49
CA ILE A 82 7.02 -5.35 -3.14
C ILE A 82 7.89 -5.28 -4.38
N PHE A 83 8.67 -6.32 -4.65
CA PHE A 83 9.42 -6.49 -5.89
C PHE A 83 8.51 -7.24 -6.87
N ALA A 84 7.77 -6.49 -7.69
CA ALA A 84 6.66 -6.99 -8.48
C ALA A 84 7.11 -7.30 -9.91
N LYS A 85 6.70 -8.44 -10.49
CA LYS A 85 6.93 -8.67 -11.93
C LYS A 85 6.26 -7.58 -12.76
N ALA A 86 6.99 -7.06 -13.76
CA ALA A 86 6.56 -5.95 -14.60
C ALA A 86 5.38 -6.31 -15.50
N GLY A 87 4.60 -5.31 -15.93
CA GLY A 87 3.52 -5.43 -16.91
C GLY A 87 2.29 -6.26 -16.52
N ARG A 88 2.27 -6.94 -15.35
CA ARG A 88 1.21 -7.90 -14.99
C ARG A 88 0.63 -7.69 -13.57
N PRO A 89 -0.66 -8.01 -13.35
CA PRO A 89 -1.22 -8.13 -12.01
C PRO A 89 -0.79 -9.44 -11.36
N GLU A 90 -0.84 -9.51 -10.03
CA GLU A 90 -0.57 -10.74 -9.29
C GLU A 90 -1.35 -10.72 -7.97
N ILE A 91 -2.57 -11.28 -7.95
CA ILE A 91 -3.43 -11.25 -6.76
C ILE A 91 -3.12 -12.46 -5.89
N ALA A 92 -2.55 -12.22 -4.71
CA ALA A 92 -2.22 -13.27 -3.75
C ALA A 92 -2.96 -13.06 -2.43
N ILE A 93 -3.41 -14.15 -1.79
CA ILE A 93 -3.70 -14.15 -0.36
C ILE A 93 -2.36 -13.99 0.37
N THR A 94 -2.28 -13.11 1.36
CA THR A 94 -1.04 -12.81 2.09
C THR A 94 -1.14 -13.01 3.59
N HIS A 95 -2.34 -13.10 4.14
CA HIS A 95 -2.56 -13.37 5.55
C HIS A 95 -3.97 -13.89 5.80
N VAL A 96 -4.15 -14.72 6.84
CA VAL A 96 -5.46 -15.06 7.40
C VAL A 96 -5.41 -14.87 8.92
N GLN A 97 -6.24 -13.96 9.43
CA GLN A 97 -6.44 -13.78 10.87
C GLN A 97 -7.53 -14.75 11.31
N HIS A 98 -7.15 -15.97 11.72
CA HIS A 98 -8.04 -17.07 12.12
C HIS A 98 -8.20 -17.23 13.66
N LYS A 99 -7.86 -16.17 14.40
CA LYS A 99 -8.01 -16.07 15.85
C LYS A 99 -8.50 -14.67 16.18
N GLY A 100 -9.81 -14.48 16.05
CA GLY A 100 -10.49 -13.23 16.36
C GLY A 100 -10.42 -12.91 17.85
N GLN A 101 -10.34 -11.62 18.17
CA GLN A 101 -10.44 -11.14 19.55
C GLN A 101 -11.91 -11.10 20.01
N VAL A 102 -12.89 -11.10 19.10
CA VAL A 102 -14.32 -11.19 19.40
C VAL A 102 -14.71 -12.66 19.65
N LYS A 103 -14.34 -13.17 20.84
CA LYS A 103 -14.39 -14.59 21.27
C LYS A 103 -15.71 -15.37 21.06
N THR A 104 -16.82 -14.73 20.73
CA THR A 104 -18.15 -15.35 20.58
C THR A 104 -18.71 -15.32 19.16
N SER A 105 -18.05 -14.62 18.23
CA SER A 105 -18.53 -14.49 16.85
C SER A 105 -17.44 -14.34 15.79
N GLN A 106 -16.17 -14.15 16.20
CA GLN A 106 -15.00 -14.04 15.30
C GLN A 106 -15.19 -13.02 14.18
N ALA A 107 -16.01 -11.99 14.44
CA ALA A 107 -16.42 -11.00 13.46
C ALA A 107 -15.22 -10.16 12.94
N ASP A 108 -14.15 -10.07 13.72
CA ASP A 108 -12.88 -9.40 13.40
C ASP A 108 -11.87 -10.28 12.64
N GLU A 109 -12.18 -11.55 12.38
CA GLU A 109 -11.37 -12.41 11.51
C GLU A 109 -11.47 -11.98 10.04
N TYR A 110 -10.38 -12.16 9.30
CA TYR A 110 -10.29 -11.74 7.90
C TYR A 110 -9.25 -12.51 7.10
N VAL A 111 -9.48 -12.59 5.79
CA VAL A 111 -8.42 -12.89 4.81
C VAL A 111 -7.92 -11.56 4.24
N GLU A 112 -6.60 -11.37 4.16
CA GLU A 112 -5.98 -10.26 3.43
C GLU A 112 -5.47 -10.74 2.07
N ILE A 113 -5.91 -10.06 1.00
CA ILE A 113 -5.37 -10.20 -0.35
C ILE A 113 -4.57 -8.94 -0.73
N VAL A 114 -3.55 -9.11 -1.57
CA VAL A 114 -2.74 -8.03 -2.09
C VAL A 114 -2.48 -8.24 -3.57
N ASN A 115 -2.67 -7.19 -4.39
CA ASN A 115 -2.07 -7.17 -5.73
C ASN A 115 -0.56 -6.95 -5.57
N ARG A 116 0.22 -8.03 -5.66
CA ARG A 116 1.68 -8.03 -5.69
C ARG A 116 2.25 -7.62 -7.05
N GLY A 117 1.40 -7.52 -8.07
CA GLY A 117 1.77 -7.11 -9.42
C GLY A 117 1.97 -5.61 -9.58
N SER A 118 2.46 -5.24 -10.76
CA SER A 118 2.86 -3.87 -11.13
C SER A 118 1.79 -3.09 -11.90
N VAL A 119 0.74 -3.77 -12.40
CA VAL A 119 -0.45 -3.14 -13.01
C VAL A 119 -1.73 -3.53 -12.26
N PRO A 120 -2.86 -2.80 -12.42
CA PRO A 120 -4.12 -3.17 -11.79
C PRO A 120 -4.59 -4.55 -12.23
N GLY A 121 -5.09 -5.36 -11.29
CA GLY A 121 -5.79 -6.61 -11.60
C GLY A 121 -7.29 -6.42 -11.37
N ASP A 122 -8.12 -6.98 -12.25
CA ASP A 122 -9.56 -7.07 -12.04
C ASP A 122 -9.89 -8.41 -11.36
N ILE A 123 -10.65 -8.36 -10.26
CA ILE A 123 -11.15 -9.54 -9.54
C ILE A 123 -12.68 -9.57 -9.47
N SER A 124 -13.35 -8.85 -10.35
CA SER A 124 -14.81 -8.84 -10.49
C SER A 124 -15.37 -10.26 -10.60
N ASN A 125 -16.29 -10.61 -9.70
CA ASN A 125 -16.93 -11.92 -9.59
C ASN A 125 -15.98 -13.11 -9.28
N TRP A 126 -14.73 -12.85 -8.90
CA TRP A 126 -13.87 -13.89 -8.31
C TRP A 126 -14.43 -14.34 -6.96
N VAL A 127 -14.04 -15.53 -6.51
CA VAL A 127 -14.55 -16.14 -5.28
C VAL A 127 -13.41 -16.40 -4.31
N LEU A 128 -13.56 -15.92 -3.08
CA LEU A 128 -12.75 -16.31 -1.93
C LEU A 128 -13.55 -17.31 -1.08
N GLY A 129 -12.95 -18.44 -0.72
CA GLY A 129 -13.52 -19.40 0.24
C GLY A 129 -12.42 -20.14 0.99
N ALA A 130 -12.78 -21.26 1.61
CA ALA A 130 -11.85 -22.20 2.26
C ALA A 130 -12.08 -23.63 1.74
N ASP A 131 -11.53 -24.65 2.40
CA ASP A 131 -11.80 -26.06 2.06
C ASP A 131 -13.18 -26.52 2.61
N ASP A 132 -13.61 -25.97 3.76
CA ASP A 132 -14.95 -26.21 4.33
C ASP A 132 -16.06 -25.48 3.52
N PRO A 133 -17.04 -26.19 2.95
CA PRO A 133 -18.02 -25.60 2.03
C PRO A 133 -19.13 -24.78 2.73
N GLY A 134 -19.51 -23.65 2.12
CA GLY A 134 -20.68 -22.84 2.49
C GLY A 134 -20.41 -21.36 2.76
N GLN A 135 -19.14 -20.94 2.76
CA GLN A 135 -18.69 -19.61 3.19
C GLN A 135 -17.92 -18.82 2.13
N ASP A 136 -18.18 -19.14 0.86
CA ASP A 136 -17.70 -18.35 -0.27
C ASP A 136 -18.19 -16.89 -0.21
N PHE A 137 -17.26 -15.98 -0.51
CA PHE A 137 -17.45 -14.56 -0.75
C PHE A 137 -17.12 -14.23 -2.21
N THR A 138 -18.07 -13.67 -2.93
CA THR A 138 -17.89 -13.22 -4.32
C THR A 138 -17.57 -11.73 -4.34
N PHE A 139 -16.45 -11.33 -4.97
CA PHE A 139 -16.12 -9.92 -5.14
C PHE A 139 -17.10 -9.23 -6.11
N PRO A 140 -17.63 -8.04 -5.78
CA PRO A 140 -18.59 -7.37 -6.65
C PRO A 140 -17.94 -6.86 -7.96
N PRO A 141 -18.73 -6.67 -9.04
CA PRO A 141 -18.25 -6.07 -10.28
C PRO A 141 -17.56 -4.71 -10.07
N GLY A 142 -16.48 -4.47 -10.82
CA GLY A 142 -15.65 -3.27 -10.70
C GLY A 142 -14.60 -3.33 -9.59
N THR A 143 -14.38 -4.48 -8.95
CA THR A 143 -13.33 -4.64 -7.94
C THR A 143 -11.96 -4.79 -8.60
N VAL A 144 -11.26 -3.66 -8.78
CA VAL A 144 -9.95 -3.60 -9.46
C VAL A 144 -8.79 -3.18 -8.53
N PRO A 145 -8.20 -4.12 -7.74
CA PRO A 145 -7.00 -3.90 -6.94
C PRO A 145 -5.83 -3.23 -7.69
N GLN A 146 -5.52 -2.00 -7.32
CA GLN A 146 -4.34 -1.27 -7.77
C GLN A 146 -3.03 -1.91 -7.29
N PRO A 147 -1.88 -1.68 -7.95
CA PRO A 147 -0.58 -2.21 -7.52
C PRO A 147 -0.27 -1.98 -6.04
N GLY A 148 0.17 -3.04 -5.36
CA GLY A 148 0.47 -3.09 -3.93
C GLY A 148 -0.75 -2.93 -3.00
N ARG A 149 -1.98 -2.83 -3.52
CA ARG A 149 -3.18 -2.56 -2.73
C ARG A 149 -3.56 -3.78 -1.91
N ARG A 150 -3.65 -3.57 -0.59
CA ARG A 150 -4.22 -4.51 0.37
C ARG A 150 -5.73 -4.34 0.42
N ILE A 151 -6.43 -5.47 0.48
CA ILE A 151 -7.87 -5.57 0.70
C ILE A 151 -8.10 -6.66 1.76
N ARG A 152 -9.05 -6.44 2.67
CA ARG A 152 -9.45 -7.44 3.67
C ARG A 152 -10.92 -7.77 3.53
N ILE A 153 -11.21 -9.06 3.64
CA ILE A 153 -12.55 -9.62 3.56
C ILE A 153 -12.82 -10.19 4.95
N TYR A 154 -13.67 -9.49 5.71
CA TYR A 154 -13.94 -9.78 7.12
C TYR A 154 -15.13 -10.71 7.31
N THR A 155 -15.09 -11.57 8.32
CA THR A 155 -16.19 -12.45 8.72
C THR A 155 -17.52 -11.70 8.86
N ASN A 156 -17.57 -10.70 9.75
CA ASN A 156 -18.82 -9.95 10.00
C ASN A 156 -18.56 -8.50 10.51
N GLN A 157 -17.61 -7.79 9.89
CA GLN A 157 -17.30 -6.38 10.17
C GLN A 157 -16.98 -5.62 8.88
N VAL A 158 -17.39 -4.36 8.78
CA VAL A 158 -17.13 -3.52 7.61
C VAL A 158 -16.02 -2.51 7.93
N HIS A 159 -14.89 -2.63 7.24
CA HIS A 159 -13.71 -1.75 7.39
C HIS A 159 -13.38 -1.03 6.08
N PRO A 160 -13.96 0.16 5.80
CA PRO A 160 -13.81 0.87 4.52
C PRO A 160 -12.35 1.16 4.12
N GLN A 161 -11.47 1.39 5.09
CA GLN A 161 -10.03 1.58 4.87
C GLN A 161 -9.35 0.37 4.19
N TRP A 162 -9.87 -0.84 4.44
CA TRP A 162 -9.42 -2.10 3.85
C TRP A 162 -10.27 -2.58 2.66
N GLY A 163 -11.15 -1.72 2.13
CA GLY A 163 -12.05 -2.03 1.00
C GLY A 163 -13.50 -2.28 1.40
N GLY A 164 -13.81 -2.42 2.69
CA GLY A 164 -15.18 -2.52 3.20
C GLY A 164 -15.88 -3.87 2.96
N PHE A 165 -15.19 -4.89 2.47
CA PHE A 165 -15.79 -6.19 2.20
C PHE A 165 -16.00 -7.02 3.46
N SER A 166 -17.16 -7.67 3.55
CA SER A 166 -17.48 -8.66 4.57
C SER A 166 -18.39 -9.75 4.03
N CYS A 167 -18.28 -10.96 4.58
CA CYS A 167 -19.16 -12.07 4.26
C CYS A 167 -20.58 -11.90 4.80
N GLY A 168 -20.78 -11.03 5.80
CA GLY A 168 -22.10 -10.70 6.36
C GLY A 168 -22.81 -11.89 7.03
N LYS A 169 -22.07 -12.95 7.37
CA LYS A 169 -22.56 -14.19 7.97
C LYS A 169 -21.96 -14.35 9.36
N GLY A 170 -22.73 -14.90 10.31
CA GLY A 170 -22.27 -15.18 11.68
C GLY A 170 -21.41 -16.45 11.81
N ARG A 171 -20.50 -16.70 10.86
CA ARG A 171 -19.55 -17.82 10.84
C ARG A 171 -18.26 -17.37 10.10
N PRO A 172 -17.05 -17.86 10.47
CA PRO A 172 -15.79 -17.40 9.89
C PRO A 172 -15.45 -18.13 8.57
N ILE A 173 -14.67 -17.50 7.69
CA ILE A 173 -14.45 -17.96 6.29
C ILE A 173 -13.92 -19.40 6.20
N GLY A 174 -13.15 -19.85 7.20
CA GLY A 174 -12.77 -21.25 7.45
C GLY A 174 -12.68 -21.51 8.95
N ASN A 175 -12.14 -22.66 9.37
CA ASN A 175 -12.19 -23.08 10.78
C ASN A 175 -10.97 -22.64 11.66
N ASP A 176 -11.16 -22.58 12.98
CA ASP A 176 -10.15 -22.19 13.99
C ASP A 176 -8.89 -23.07 14.03
N GLN A 177 -9.05 -24.38 13.72
CA GLN A 177 -8.03 -25.41 13.91
C GLN A 177 -7.00 -25.38 12.79
N GLY A 178 -7.46 -25.13 11.56
CA GLY A 178 -6.64 -24.88 10.38
C GLY A 178 -7.37 -25.28 9.09
N ASP A 179 -7.14 -24.50 8.03
CA ASP A 179 -7.87 -24.58 6.76
C ASP A 179 -6.99 -24.00 5.63
N THR A 180 -7.39 -24.19 4.38
CA THR A 180 -6.75 -23.55 3.21
C THR A 180 -7.67 -22.47 2.65
N ALA A 181 -7.39 -21.20 2.93
CA ALA A 181 -8.07 -20.11 2.24
C ALA A 181 -7.72 -20.16 0.74
N GLN A 182 -8.72 -20.18 -0.14
CA GLN A 182 -8.57 -20.28 -1.60
C GLN A 182 -9.22 -19.09 -2.32
N LEU A 183 -8.47 -18.44 -3.20
CA LEU A 183 -8.97 -17.43 -4.15
C LEU A 183 -9.07 -18.06 -5.53
N ARG A 184 -10.26 -17.99 -6.14
CA ARG A 184 -10.62 -18.61 -7.43
C ARG A 184 -11.11 -17.57 -8.44
N ASP A 185 -10.77 -17.75 -9.72
CA ASP A 185 -11.29 -16.92 -10.81
C ASP A 185 -12.77 -17.25 -11.14
N THR A 186 -13.35 -16.57 -12.13
CA THR A 186 -14.74 -16.80 -12.58
C THR A 186 -14.98 -18.16 -13.25
N ASN A 187 -13.93 -18.90 -13.57
CA ASN A 187 -13.99 -20.26 -14.11
C ASN A 187 -13.80 -21.32 -13.01
N GLY A 188 -13.50 -20.91 -11.77
CA GLY A 188 -13.17 -21.78 -10.65
C GLY A 188 -11.68 -22.13 -10.52
N ASN A 189 -10.80 -21.61 -11.38
CA ASN A 189 -9.36 -21.87 -11.32
C ASN A 189 -8.76 -21.28 -10.03
N PRO A 190 -7.97 -22.03 -9.24
CA PRO A 190 -7.30 -21.49 -8.07
C PRO A 190 -6.17 -20.54 -8.47
N ILE A 191 -6.30 -19.26 -8.10
CA ILE A 191 -5.30 -18.21 -8.33
C ILE A 191 -4.33 -18.09 -7.15
N SER A 192 -4.82 -18.29 -5.93
CA SER A 192 -3.99 -18.23 -4.73
C SER A 192 -4.55 -19.14 -3.63
N ARG A 193 -3.65 -19.72 -2.83
CA ARG A 193 -3.98 -20.52 -1.63
C ARG A 193 -3.13 -20.06 -0.46
N PHE A 194 -3.70 -20.10 0.74
CA PHE A 194 -2.99 -19.80 1.99
C PHE A 194 -3.48 -20.72 3.10
N SER A 195 -2.66 -21.70 3.46
CA SER A 195 -2.90 -22.65 4.54
C SER A 195 -2.56 -22.01 5.89
N TYR A 196 -3.39 -22.22 6.91
CA TYR A 196 -3.22 -21.60 8.23
C TYR A 196 -3.66 -22.52 9.38
N GLY A 197 -3.32 -22.16 10.62
CA GLY A 197 -3.58 -23.00 11.80
C GLY A 197 -2.65 -24.21 11.91
N THR A 198 -3.02 -25.18 12.73
CA THR A 198 -2.24 -26.39 13.03
C THR A 198 -2.80 -27.67 12.42
N ALA A 199 -4.05 -27.65 11.94
CA ALA A 199 -4.67 -28.77 11.22
C ALA A 199 -4.51 -28.69 9.69
N ALA A 200 -4.03 -27.56 9.17
CA ALA A 200 -3.81 -27.40 7.74
C ALA A 200 -2.78 -28.39 7.18
N LEU A 201 -3.12 -28.99 6.03
CA LEU A 201 -2.18 -29.79 5.28
C LEU A 201 -1.04 -28.90 4.74
N PRO A 202 0.22 -29.35 4.79
CA PRO A 202 1.32 -28.61 4.18
C PRO A 202 1.11 -28.56 2.66
N THR A 203 1.16 -27.36 2.10
CA THR A 203 1.13 -27.16 0.64
C THR A 203 2.41 -27.76 0.03
N PRO A 204 2.30 -28.63 -0.99
CA PRO A 204 3.45 -29.09 -1.78
C PRO A 204 4.00 -27.97 -2.69
#